data_AF-A0A7W0V6Q6-F1
#
_entry.id   AF-A0A7W0V6Q6-F1
#
_cell.length_a   1.000
_cell.length_b   1.000
_cell.length_c   1.000
_cell.angle_alpha   90.00
_cell.angle_beta   90.00
_cell.angle_gamma   90.00
#
_symmetry.space_group_name_H-M   'P 1'
#
loop_
_entity.id
_entity.type
_entity.pdbx_description
1 polymer ?
#
loop_
_entity_poly.entity_id
_entity_poly.type
_entity_poly.pdbx_seq_one_letter_code
_entity_poly.pdbx_strand_id
1 'polypeptide(L)' 'VFKGMRMAGRMGNDRVTIQNLTVLRVDPERNLLLVQGSVPGANEGLVMVQRAVKAGKK' A
#
# COMPACT_ATOMS: atom_id res chain seq x y z
N VAL A 1 25.85 -10.57 21.11
CA VAL A 1 25.13 -10.11 19.90
C VAL A 1 24.34 -8.85 20.21
N PHE A 2 24.47 -7.80 19.41
CA PHE A 2 23.75 -6.55 19.60
C PHE A 2 22.26 -6.71 19.23
N LYS A 3 21.34 -6.14 20.03
CA LYS A 3 19.92 -6.12 19.71
C LYS A 3 19.71 -5.42 18.36
N GLY A 4 18.95 -6.04 17.45
CA GLY A 4 18.73 -5.53 16.10
C GLY A 4 19.73 -6.01 15.04
N MET A 5 20.67 -6.90 15.38
CA MET A 5 21.51 -7.55 14.37
C MET A 5 20.62 -8.37 13.41
N ARG A 6 20.63 -8.02 12.12
CA ARG A 6 19.81 -8.68 11.09
C ARG A 6 20.32 -10.11 10.87
N MET A 7 19.47 -11.11 11.14
CA MET A 7 19.74 -12.54 10.95
C MET A 7 18.56 -13.20 10.23
N ALA A 8 18.70 -14.46 9.85
CA ALA A 8 17.62 -15.22 9.21
C ALA A 8 16.34 -15.29 10.08
N GLY A 9 15.18 -15.29 9.44
CA GLY A 9 13.88 -15.34 10.11
C GLY A 9 12.72 -15.36 9.11
N ARG A 10 11.48 -15.40 9.61
CA ARG A 10 10.28 -15.30 8.78
C ARG A 10 10.14 -13.87 8.24
N MET A 11 9.87 -13.74 6.94
CA MET A 11 9.63 -12.45 6.29
C MET A 11 8.18 -12.34 5.81
N GLY A 12 7.61 -11.14 5.86
CA GLY A 12 6.27 -10.83 5.37
C GLY A 12 5.18 -11.05 6.42
N ASN A 13 3.92 -10.99 5.98
CA ASN A 13 2.73 -10.93 6.86
C ASN A 13 2.69 -9.69 7.78
N ASP A 14 3.44 -8.65 7.40
CA ASP A 14 3.45 -7.36 8.07
C ASP A 14 2.47 -6.41 7.40
N ARG A 15 1.86 -5.50 8.18
CA ARG A 15 1.01 -4.45 7.62
C ARG A 15 1.88 -3.35 6.99
N VAL A 16 1.87 -3.27 5.67
CA VAL A 16 2.61 -2.26 4.89
C VAL A 16 1.64 -1.23 4.32
N THR A 17 2.07 0.04 4.22
CA THR A 17 1.29 1.12 3.59
C THR A 17 2.18 1.88 2.62
N ILE A 18 1.78 1.91 1.35
CA ILE A 18 2.41 2.78 0.35
C ILE A 18 1.66 4.11 0.36
N GLN A 19 2.40 5.21 0.45
CA GLN A 19 1.84 6.55 0.56
C GLN A 19 1.96 7.28 -0.78
N ASN A 20 1.10 8.29 -0.99
CA ASN A 20 1.10 9.16 -2.18
C ASN A 20 0.90 8.43 -3.51
N LEU A 21 0.03 7.42 -3.54
CA LEU A 21 -0.41 6.83 -4.80
C LEU A 21 -1.44 7.75 -5.48
N THR A 22 -1.29 7.94 -6.79
CA THR A 22 -2.19 8.79 -7.59
C THR A 22 -3.42 7.99 -8.01
N VAL A 23 -4.61 8.54 -7.79
CA VAL A 23 -5.85 7.98 -8.33
C VAL A 23 -6.05 8.51 -9.74
N LEU A 24 -5.98 7.63 -10.74
CA LEU A 24 -6.11 8.01 -12.15
C LEU A 24 -7.57 8.19 -12.56
N ARG A 25 -8.45 7.28 -12.09
CA ARG A 25 -9.86 7.27 -12.45
C ARG A 25 -10.69 6.60 -11.36
N VAL A 26 -11.91 7.11 -11.18
CA VAL A 26 -12.93 6.50 -10.33
C VAL A 26 -14.12 6.19 -11.22
N ASP A 27 -14.52 4.91 -11.24
CA ASP A 27 -15.68 4.43 -11.99
C ASP A 27 -16.79 4.06 -11.00
N PRO A 28 -17.71 4.99 -10.68
CA PRO A 28 -18.74 4.77 -9.66
C PRO A 28 -19.74 3.69 -10.06
N GLU A 29 -20.01 3.50 -11.35
CA GLU A 29 -20.94 2.48 -11.85
C GLU A 29 -20.51 1.05 -11.50
N ARG A 30 -19.19 0.81 -11.51
CA ARG A 30 -18.60 -0.50 -11.21
C ARG A 30 -17.96 -0.55 -9.82
N ASN A 31 -18.01 0.55 -9.07
CA ASN A 31 -17.28 0.75 -7.83
C ASN A 31 -15.78 0.43 -7.94
N LEU A 32 -15.17 0.82 -9.07
CA LEU A 32 -13.76 0.58 -9.34
C LEU A 32 -12.94 1.85 -9.14
N LEU A 33 -11.72 1.68 -8.66
CA LEU A 33 -10.76 2.76 -8.45
C LEU A 33 -9.43 2.38 -9.09
N LEU A 34 -9.01 3.13 -10.10
CA LEU A 34 -7.73 2.94 -10.77
C LEU A 34 -6.65 3.72 -10.02
N VAL A 35 -5.72 2.99 -9.42
CA VAL A 35 -4.55 3.55 -8.73
C VAL A 35 -3.32 3.39 -9.61
N GLN A 36 -2.52 4.45 -9.73
CA GLN A 36 -1.21 4.37 -10.35
C GLN A 36 -0.20 3.79 -9.35
N GLY A 37 0.41 2.66 -9.69
CA GLY A 37 1.43 2.01 -8.89
C GLY A 37 0.99 0.63 -8.37
N SER A 38 1.67 0.16 -7.33
CA SER A 38 1.40 -1.14 -6.70
C SER A 38 0.69 -0.97 -5.35
N VAL A 39 -0.20 -1.92 -5.05
CA VAL A 39 -0.86 -2.05 -3.75
C VAL A 39 -0.24 -3.25 -3.03
N PRO A 40 0.11 -3.14 -1.74
CA PRO A 40 0.73 -4.25 -1.02
C PRO A 40 -0.30 -5.35 -0.77
N GLY A 41 0.12 -6.61 -0.93
CA GLY A 41 -0.71 -7.78 -0.71
C GLY A 41 -0.90 -8.63 -1.97
N ALA A 42 -1.63 -9.72 -1.82
CA ALA A 42 -2.06 -10.55 -2.94
C ALA A 42 -3.32 -9.97 -3.60
N ASN A 43 -3.61 -10.40 -4.82
CA ASN A 43 -4.87 -10.10 -5.50
C ASN A 43 -6.05 -10.56 -4.63
N GLU A 44 -7.16 -9.83 -4.69
CA GLU A 44 -8.38 -10.06 -3.88
C GLU A 44 -8.18 -9.92 -2.35
N GLY A 45 -7.01 -9.47 -1.90
CA GLY A 45 -6.75 -9.15 -0.50
C GLY A 45 -7.52 -7.93 -0.02
N LEU A 46 -7.82 -7.89 1.28
CA LEU A 46 -8.43 -6.72 1.91
C LEU A 46 -7.42 -5.57 1.95
N VAL A 47 -7.81 -4.41 1.41
CA VAL A 47 -6.99 -3.20 1.39
C VAL A 47 -7.75 -2.03 2.00
N MET A 48 -7.02 -1.11 2.64
CA MET A 48 -7.59 0.09 3.26
C MET A 48 -7.10 1.33 2.51
N VAL A 49 -8.01 2.02 1.83
CA VAL A 49 -7.71 3.27 1.12
C VAL A 49 -7.98 4.45 2.06
N GLN A 50 -6.99 5.31 2.23
CA GLN A 50 -7.07 6.50 3.09
C GLN A 50 -6.50 7.72 2.36
N ARG A 51 -6.95 8.91 2.75
CA ARG A 51 -6.37 10.16 2.25
C ARG A 51 -4.89 10.25 2.66
N ALA A 52 -4.03 10.58 1.71
CA ALA A 52 -2.61 10.75 1.99
C ALA A 52 -2.38 11.88 3.00
N VAL A 53 -1.61 11.59 4.05
CA VAL A 53 -1.26 12.56 5.10
C VAL A 53 -0.10 13.46 4.66
N LYS A 54 0.82 12.93 3.85
CA LYS A 54 1.95 13.70 3.33
C LYS A 54 1.49 14.56 2.17
N ALA A 55 2.06 15.76 2.05
CA ALA A 55 1.88 16.59 0.87
C ALA A 55 2.40 15.84 -0.36
N GLY A 56 1.53 15.65 -1.35
CA GLY A 56 1.93 15.13 -2.66
C GLY A 56 2.73 16.19 -3.41
N LYS A 57 3.79 15.78 -4.11
CA LYS A 57 4.33 16.61 -5.19
C LYS A 57 3.33 16.50 -6.36
N LYS A 58 2.83 17.64 -6.82
CA LYS A 58 1.96 17.72 -8.01
C LYS A 58 2.68 17.18 -9.23
#